data_AF-A0A4V6D0L8-F1
#
_entry.id   AF-A0A4V6D0L8-F1
#
_cell.length_a   1.000
_cell.length_b   1.000
_cell.length_c   1.000
_cell.angle_alpha   90.00
_cell.angle_beta   90.00
_cell.angle_gamma   90.00
#
_symmetry.space_group_name_H-M   'P 1'
#
loop_
_entity.id
_entity.type
_entity.pdbx_description
1 polymer ?
#
loop_
_entity_poly.entity_id
_entity_poly.type
_entity_poly.pdbx_seq_one_letter_code
_entity_poly.pdbx_strand_id
1 'polypeptide(L)'
;MASLCILLTCCGAARQAIEKEAGPVAEPTTETATAATEPTPAATTTPTPEATGTPEATRTPAPAAEPVNLSGALAECRSAFPDQIAQAVARASCVIKATGLVRPLLPFPELLDRENALRKALAEQVQARTMSLLERNVQIQKLHSQLLEEERGRLSAAPADASKPPPAVTQWRQSNGESCGRLGGDSGTCY
;
A
#
# COMPACT_ATOMS: atom_id res chain seq x y z
N MET A 1 34.80 -25.58 -42.14
CA MET A 1 33.62 -24.99 -42.82
C MET A 1 32.50 -24.91 -41.77
N ALA A 2 32.53 -23.94 -40.86
CA ALA A 2 32.13 -22.54 -41.03
C ALA A 2 30.62 -22.40 -41.26
N SER A 3 29.82 -22.29 -40.19
CA SER A 3 28.64 -21.43 -40.13
C SER A 3 28.00 -21.45 -38.72
N LEU A 4 28.69 -20.90 -37.72
CA LEU A 4 28.13 -20.72 -36.37
C LEU A 4 28.69 -19.45 -35.70
N CYS A 5 28.66 -18.31 -36.40
CA CYS A 5 29.19 -17.02 -35.87
C CYS A 5 28.44 -15.75 -36.34
N ILE A 6 27.22 -15.80 -36.90
CA ILE A 6 26.65 -14.61 -37.59
C ILE A 6 25.50 -13.89 -36.86
N LEU A 7 25.06 -14.30 -35.66
CA LEU A 7 23.92 -13.63 -35.00
C LEU A 7 24.21 -12.94 -33.65
N LEU A 8 25.48 -12.75 -33.30
CA LEU A 8 25.90 -12.12 -32.02
C LEU A 8 26.49 -10.70 -32.17
N THR A 9 26.24 -10.01 -33.30
CA THR A 9 26.98 -8.77 -33.62
C THR A 9 26.10 -7.63 -34.13
N CYS A 10 24.97 -7.32 -33.51
CA CYS A 10 24.32 -6.01 -33.69
C CYS A 10 23.63 -5.56 -32.40
N CYS A 11 23.87 -4.30 -32.02
CA CYS A 11 23.25 -3.57 -30.91
C CYS A 11 23.92 -3.66 -29.53
N GLY A 12 25.26 -3.58 -29.52
CA GLY A 12 26.01 -2.95 -28.43
C GLY A 12 26.67 -1.67 -28.94
N ALA A 13 26.00 -0.52 -28.85
CA ALA A 13 26.61 0.82 -28.97
C ALA A 13 25.57 1.94 -28.72
N ALA A 14 25.45 2.42 -27.48
CA ALA A 14 25.02 3.79 -27.18
C ALA A 14 25.49 4.17 -25.76
N ARG A 15 26.79 4.43 -25.64
CA ARG A 15 27.38 5.12 -24.49
C ARG A 15 27.34 6.63 -24.76
N GLN A 16 26.94 7.37 -23.72
CA GLN A 16 27.41 8.71 -23.33
C GLN A 16 27.17 9.90 -24.28
N ALA A 17 26.34 10.84 -23.82
CA ALA A 17 26.65 12.27 -23.75
C ALA A 17 25.45 13.00 -23.14
N ILE A 18 25.66 13.70 -22.02
CA ILE A 18 25.20 15.05 -21.67
C ILE A 18 25.61 15.26 -20.20
N GLU A 19 26.88 15.64 -20.02
CA GLU A 19 27.31 16.52 -18.94
C GLU A 19 27.37 17.95 -19.49
N LYS A 20 27.28 18.93 -18.59
CA LYS A 20 27.03 20.38 -18.77
C LYS A 20 25.54 20.72 -18.96
N GLU A 21 24.92 21.53 -18.11
CA GLU A 21 25.40 22.84 -17.62
C GLU A 21 25.09 23.04 -16.13
N ALA A 22 26.02 23.68 -15.44
CA ALA A 22 25.88 24.15 -14.07
C ALA A 22 25.52 25.64 -14.08
N GLY A 23 24.44 25.99 -13.37
CA GLY A 23 24.20 27.29 -12.73
C GLY A 23 23.12 28.19 -13.34
N PRO A 24 22.57 29.17 -12.60
CA PRO A 24 22.88 29.53 -11.21
C PRO A 24 21.72 29.35 -10.21
N VAL A 25 22.15 29.33 -8.96
CA VAL A 25 21.45 29.52 -7.69
C VAL A 25 20.33 30.56 -7.78
N ALA A 26 19.11 30.16 -7.41
CA ALA A 26 18.08 31.07 -6.92
C ALA A 26 18.03 30.93 -5.39
N GLU A 27 18.38 32.02 -4.72
CA GLU A 27 18.35 32.21 -3.28
C GLU A 27 16.94 31.96 -2.72
N PRO A 28 16.76 31.21 -1.62
CA PRO A 28 15.58 31.36 -0.81
C PRO A 28 15.77 32.57 0.10
N THR A 29 14.94 33.58 -0.13
CA THR A 29 14.79 34.77 0.71
C THR A 29 14.56 34.37 2.16
N THR A 30 15.48 34.81 3.02
CA THR A 30 15.36 34.83 4.47
C THR A 30 14.30 35.85 4.94
N GLU A 31 13.81 35.62 6.16
CA GLU A 31 12.88 36.45 6.96
C GLU A 31 11.40 36.22 6.60
N THR A 32 10.53 35.78 7.52
CA THR A 32 10.35 36.32 8.87
C THR A 32 10.01 35.21 9.87
N ALA A 33 10.79 35.16 10.94
CA ALA A 33 10.39 34.57 12.20
C ALA A 33 9.32 35.47 12.86
N THR A 34 8.24 34.88 13.33
CA THR A 34 7.46 35.48 14.42
C THR A 34 7.40 34.44 15.53
N ALA A 35 8.22 34.70 16.55
CA ALA A 35 8.17 34.04 17.84
C ALA A 35 7.08 34.67 18.72
N ALA A 36 6.67 33.87 19.70
CA ALA A 36 5.83 34.19 20.87
C ALA A 36 4.34 34.42 20.54
N THR A 37 3.40 33.78 21.24
CA THR A 37 3.34 33.70 22.70
C THR A 37 2.54 32.47 23.14
N GLU A 38 3.20 31.63 23.93
CA GLU A 38 2.56 30.70 24.87
C GLU A 38 1.99 31.51 26.04
N PRO A 39 0.78 31.17 26.53
CA PRO A 39 0.56 31.30 27.96
C PRO A 39 -0.04 30.03 28.55
N THR A 40 0.74 29.40 29.41
CA THR A 40 0.30 28.58 30.54
C THR A 40 1.17 29.04 31.73
N PRO A 41 0.73 29.07 33.01
CA PRO A 41 -0.47 28.49 33.62
C PRO A 41 -1.31 29.47 34.46
N ALA A 42 -2.56 29.10 34.71
CA ALA A 42 -3.25 29.52 35.93
C ALA A 42 -3.76 28.26 36.65
N ALA A 43 -3.11 27.96 37.77
CA ALA A 43 -3.58 27.03 38.78
C ALA A 43 -4.84 27.57 39.50
N THR A 44 -5.44 26.73 40.36
CA THR A 44 -6.54 27.00 41.33
C THR A 44 -7.89 26.49 40.80
N THR A 45 -8.63 25.54 41.39
CA THR A 45 -8.58 24.88 42.71
C THR A 45 -9.29 23.52 42.60
N THR A 46 -8.82 22.53 43.35
CA THR A 46 -9.56 21.32 43.74
C THR A 46 -10.88 21.68 44.44
N PRO A 47 -11.95 20.90 44.20
CA PRO A 47 -12.64 20.33 45.36
C PRO A 47 -12.79 18.81 45.23
N THR A 48 -12.25 18.12 46.22
CA THR A 48 -12.64 16.77 46.60
C THR A 48 -14.07 16.82 47.14
N PRO A 49 -14.91 15.87 46.73
CA PRO A 49 -15.70 15.17 47.73
C PRO A 49 -15.50 13.67 47.60
N GLU A 50 -14.87 13.08 48.61
CA GLU A 50 -15.07 11.68 48.95
C GLU A 50 -16.52 11.49 49.39
N ALA A 51 -17.26 10.66 48.66
CA ALA A 51 -18.29 9.81 49.22
C ALA A 51 -18.64 8.71 48.20
N THR A 52 -17.97 7.58 48.37
CA THR A 52 -18.53 6.23 48.36
C THR A 52 -19.89 6.06 47.68
N GLY A 53 -19.86 5.52 46.46
CA GLY A 53 -21.05 5.06 45.76
C GLY A 53 -20.66 4.51 44.41
N THR A 54 -20.41 3.21 44.34
CA THR A 54 -20.24 2.45 43.11
C THR A 54 -21.50 2.61 42.23
N PRO A 55 -21.44 3.15 41.01
CA PRO A 55 -22.31 2.67 39.96
C PRO A 55 -21.54 1.57 39.26
N GLU A 56 -22.04 0.34 39.42
CA GLU A 56 -21.75 -0.77 38.54
C GLU A 56 -22.08 -0.32 37.10
N ALA A 57 -21.10 0.29 36.45
CA ALA A 57 -21.14 0.51 35.02
C ALA A 57 -21.12 -0.89 34.42
N THR A 58 -22.32 -1.38 34.12
CA THR A 58 -22.52 -2.43 33.13
C THR A 58 -21.66 -2.02 31.95
N ARG A 59 -20.50 -2.69 31.80
CA ARG A 59 -19.72 -2.60 30.57
C ARG A 59 -20.64 -3.20 29.53
N THR A 60 -21.40 -2.35 28.86
CA THR A 60 -21.87 -2.65 27.51
C THR A 60 -20.63 -3.12 26.78
N PRO A 61 -20.59 -4.38 26.30
CA PRO A 61 -19.50 -4.81 25.46
C PRO A 61 -19.40 -3.77 24.35
N ALA A 62 -18.20 -3.19 24.17
CA ALA A 62 -17.94 -2.40 22.97
C ALA A 62 -18.47 -3.21 21.79
N PRO A 63 -19.26 -2.61 20.87
CA PRO A 63 -19.80 -3.34 19.74
C PRO A 63 -18.64 -4.10 19.10
N ALA A 64 -18.78 -5.41 19.00
CA ALA A 64 -17.79 -6.25 18.36
C ALA A 64 -17.51 -5.62 17.00
N ALA A 65 -16.28 -5.16 16.78
CA ALA A 65 -15.90 -4.57 15.50
C ALA A 65 -16.30 -5.57 14.43
N GLU A 66 -17.16 -5.14 13.49
CA GLU A 66 -17.62 -6.02 12.44
C GLU A 66 -16.42 -6.64 11.73
N PRO A 67 -16.41 -7.97 11.50
CA PRO A 67 -15.29 -8.61 10.85
C PRO A 67 -15.11 -8.03 9.45
N VAL A 68 -13.92 -7.51 9.15
CA VAL A 68 -13.58 -6.95 7.84
C VAL A 68 -13.75 -8.03 6.77
N ASN A 69 -14.76 -7.90 5.91
CA ASN A 69 -15.02 -8.81 4.79
C ASN A 69 -14.31 -8.34 3.51
N LEU A 70 -12.98 -8.49 3.50
CA LEU A 70 -12.16 -8.12 2.33
C LEU A 70 -12.55 -8.94 1.08
N SER A 71 -12.86 -10.23 1.23
CA SER A 71 -13.24 -11.09 0.10
C SER A 71 -14.50 -10.62 -0.63
N GLY A 72 -15.52 -10.21 0.11
CA GLY A 72 -16.78 -9.66 -0.44
C GLY A 72 -16.53 -8.35 -1.18
N ALA A 73 -15.82 -7.40 -0.56
CA ALA A 73 -15.51 -6.12 -1.17
C ALA A 73 -14.72 -6.27 -2.48
N LEU A 74 -13.76 -7.20 -2.54
CA LEU A 74 -13.01 -7.48 -3.78
C LEU A 74 -13.87 -8.15 -4.85
N ALA A 75 -14.82 -9.01 -4.47
CA ALA A 75 -15.77 -9.63 -5.39
C ALA A 75 -16.73 -8.60 -6.00
N GLU A 76 -17.19 -7.64 -5.20
CA GLU A 76 -17.98 -6.50 -5.68
C GLU A 76 -17.19 -5.67 -6.69
N CYS A 77 -15.92 -5.37 -6.43
CA CYS A 77 -15.08 -4.64 -7.39
C CYS A 77 -14.94 -5.36 -8.73
N ARG A 78 -14.73 -6.68 -8.73
CA ARG A 78 -14.67 -7.48 -9.97
C ARG A 78 -15.99 -7.46 -10.72
N SER A 79 -17.10 -7.59 -10.00
CA SER A 79 -18.44 -7.63 -10.59
C SER A 79 -18.86 -6.26 -11.17
N ALA A 80 -18.48 -5.17 -10.50
CA ALA A 80 -18.78 -3.81 -10.94
C ALA A 80 -17.92 -3.36 -12.13
N PHE A 81 -16.69 -3.89 -12.25
CA PHE A 81 -15.72 -3.50 -13.28
C PHE A 81 -15.12 -4.72 -13.99
N PRO A 82 -15.91 -5.44 -14.82
CA PRO A 82 -15.48 -6.68 -15.46
C PRO A 82 -14.44 -6.49 -16.57
N ASP A 83 -14.35 -5.31 -17.20
CA ASP A 83 -13.32 -5.04 -18.21
C ASP A 83 -12.03 -4.55 -17.56
N GLN A 84 -11.09 -5.47 -17.38
CA GLN A 84 -9.81 -5.20 -16.74
C GLN A 84 -8.89 -4.22 -17.47
N ILE A 85 -9.19 -3.88 -18.74
CA ILE A 85 -8.39 -2.91 -19.48
C ILE A 85 -9.13 -1.58 -19.65
N ALA A 86 -10.36 -1.60 -20.18
CA ALA A 86 -11.12 -0.37 -20.39
C ALA A 86 -11.52 0.31 -19.07
N GLN A 87 -11.66 -0.46 -17.98
CA GLN A 87 -12.06 0.05 -16.67
C GLN A 87 -10.93 -0.08 -15.63
N ALA A 88 -9.68 -0.23 -16.06
CA ALA A 88 -8.56 -0.55 -15.16
C ALA A 88 -8.43 0.44 -13.99
N VAL A 89 -8.51 1.76 -14.23
CA VAL A 89 -8.40 2.78 -13.16
C VAL A 89 -9.58 2.72 -12.20
N ALA A 90 -10.79 2.54 -12.70
CA ALA A 90 -11.99 2.43 -11.86
C ALA A 90 -11.95 1.16 -10.99
N ARG A 91 -11.57 0.02 -11.58
CA ARG A 91 -11.37 -1.26 -10.88
C ARG A 91 -10.28 -1.13 -9.82
N ALA A 92 -9.12 -0.56 -10.15
CA ALA A 92 -8.02 -0.34 -9.22
C ALA A 92 -8.44 0.56 -8.04
N SER A 93 -9.17 1.65 -8.32
CA SER A 93 -9.69 2.54 -7.28
C SER A 93 -10.65 1.82 -6.33
N CYS A 94 -11.50 0.93 -6.85
CA CYS A 94 -12.36 0.08 -6.02
C CYS A 94 -11.54 -0.88 -5.15
N VAL A 95 -10.56 -1.57 -5.74
CA VAL A 95 -9.68 -2.48 -5.00
C VAL A 95 -8.92 -1.75 -3.90
N ILE A 96 -8.40 -0.54 -4.15
CA ILE A 96 -7.70 0.28 -3.15
C ILE A 96 -8.63 0.64 -1.98
N LYS A 97 -9.90 0.97 -2.26
CA LYS A 97 -10.89 1.19 -1.19
C LYS A 97 -11.15 -0.08 -0.39
N ALA A 98 -11.30 -1.22 -1.06
CA ALA A 98 -11.51 -2.52 -0.43
C ALA A 98 -10.32 -2.94 0.45
N THR A 99 -9.08 -2.82 -0.05
CA THR A 99 -7.88 -3.14 0.72
C THR A 99 -7.62 -2.11 1.83
N GLY A 100 -8.09 -0.87 1.67
CA GLY A 100 -8.07 0.16 2.71
C GLY A 100 -8.72 -0.27 4.03
N LEU A 101 -9.67 -1.21 4.00
CA LEU A 101 -10.27 -1.82 5.19
C LEU A 101 -9.25 -2.62 6.04
N VAL A 102 -8.19 -3.13 5.40
CA VAL A 102 -7.12 -3.90 6.06
C VAL A 102 -6.10 -2.97 6.70
N ARG A 103 -5.95 -1.75 6.19
CA ARG A 103 -4.90 -0.80 6.59
C ARG A 103 -4.79 -0.59 8.12
N PRO A 104 -5.87 -0.39 8.89
CA PRO A 104 -5.77 -0.19 10.34
C PRO A 104 -5.35 -1.46 11.11
N LEU A 105 -5.39 -2.62 10.47
CA LEU A 105 -5.09 -3.91 11.06
C LEU A 105 -3.63 -4.35 10.80
N LEU A 106 -2.92 -3.65 9.93
CA LEU A 106 -1.55 -4.00 9.56
C LEU A 106 -0.54 -3.45 10.57
N PRO A 107 0.50 -4.24 10.93
CA PRO A 107 1.59 -3.74 11.76
C PRO A 107 2.41 -2.65 11.04
N PHE A 108 2.47 -2.70 9.70
CA PHE A 108 3.19 -1.76 8.83
C PHE A 108 2.26 -1.28 7.70
N PRO A 109 1.33 -0.35 7.98
CA PRO A 109 0.31 0.09 7.03
C PRO A 109 0.88 0.73 5.76
N GLU A 110 2.07 1.31 5.82
CA GLU A 110 2.76 1.93 4.71
C GLU A 110 3.16 0.93 3.60
N LEU A 111 3.27 -0.37 3.93
CA LEU A 111 3.52 -1.41 2.91
C LEU A 111 2.32 -1.56 1.98
N LEU A 112 1.10 -1.55 2.54
CA LEU A 112 -0.13 -1.55 1.75
C LEU A 112 -0.27 -0.25 0.95
N ASP A 113 0.08 0.89 1.53
CA ASP A 113 0.05 2.18 0.82
C ASP A 113 0.96 2.15 -0.43
N ARG A 114 2.15 1.54 -0.32
CA ARG A 114 3.07 1.35 -1.47
C ARG A 114 2.49 0.43 -2.54
N GLU A 115 1.88 -0.69 -2.14
CA GLU A 115 1.20 -1.60 -3.07
C GLU A 115 0.06 -0.89 -3.82
N ASN A 116 -0.77 -0.13 -3.09
CA ASN A 116 -1.89 0.61 -3.65
C ASN A 116 -1.44 1.75 -4.58
N ALA A 117 -0.33 2.42 -4.27
CA ALA A 117 0.27 3.42 -5.15
C ALA A 117 0.73 2.78 -6.48
N LEU A 118 1.43 1.64 -6.43
CA LEU A 118 1.80 0.92 -7.65
C LEU A 118 0.55 0.49 -8.45
N ARG A 119 -0.44 -0.10 -7.78
CA ARG A 119 -1.68 -0.57 -8.42
C ARG A 119 -2.38 0.55 -9.19
N LYS A 120 -2.43 1.77 -8.63
CA LYS A 120 -2.98 2.94 -9.31
C LYS A 120 -2.18 3.32 -10.56
N ALA A 121 -0.86 3.45 -10.43
CA ALA A 121 0.02 3.84 -11.54
C ALA A 121 0.00 2.83 -12.70
N LEU A 122 -0.06 1.53 -12.40
CA LEU A 122 -0.16 0.49 -13.44
C LEU A 122 -1.53 0.46 -14.10
N ALA A 123 -2.60 0.75 -13.36
CA ALA A 123 -3.93 0.81 -13.92
C ALA A 123 -4.07 1.93 -14.96
N GLU A 124 -3.45 3.09 -14.72
CA GLU A 124 -3.37 4.20 -15.68
C GLU A 124 -2.66 3.76 -16.97
N GLN A 125 -1.54 3.06 -16.87
CA GLN A 125 -0.77 2.55 -18.02
C GLN A 125 -1.54 1.47 -18.80
N VAL A 126 -2.21 0.54 -18.10
CA VAL A 126 -3.03 -0.50 -18.73
C VAL A 126 -4.21 0.11 -19.48
N GLN A 127 -4.93 1.06 -18.87
CA GLN A 127 -6.06 1.72 -19.51
C GLN A 127 -5.63 2.57 -20.73
N ALA A 128 -4.46 3.22 -20.63
CA ALA A 128 -3.82 3.93 -21.74
C ALA A 128 -3.23 3.00 -22.82
N ARG A 129 -3.30 1.67 -22.64
CA ARG A 129 -2.74 0.66 -23.55
C ARG A 129 -1.22 0.75 -23.74
N THR A 130 -0.52 1.42 -22.83
CA THR A 130 0.95 1.52 -22.84
C THR A 130 1.62 0.36 -22.10
N MET A 131 0.84 -0.41 -21.34
CA MET A 131 1.25 -1.62 -20.65
C MET A 131 0.23 -2.73 -20.86
N SER A 132 0.70 -3.98 -20.99
CA SER A 132 -0.19 -5.13 -21.07
C SER A 132 -0.74 -5.54 -19.68
N LEU A 133 -1.93 -6.17 -19.65
CA LEU A 133 -2.49 -6.71 -18.41
C LEU A 133 -1.56 -7.75 -17.75
N LEU A 134 -0.88 -8.58 -18.57
CA LEU A 134 0.08 -9.56 -18.09
C LEU A 134 1.27 -8.90 -17.38
N GLU A 135 1.83 -7.86 -18.01
CA GLU A 135 2.95 -7.11 -17.43
C GLU A 135 2.56 -6.44 -16.11
N ARG A 136 1.39 -5.82 -16.05
CA ARG A 136 0.83 -5.28 -14.80
C ARG A 136 0.72 -6.33 -13.71
N ASN A 137 0.26 -7.53 -14.05
CA ASN A 137 0.09 -8.62 -13.09
C ASN A 137 1.44 -9.11 -12.53
N VAL A 138 2.45 -9.24 -13.39
CA VAL A 138 3.83 -9.58 -12.97
C VAL A 138 4.39 -8.51 -12.03
N GLN A 139 4.20 -7.23 -12.34
CA GLN A 139 4.71 -6.14 -11.51
C GLN A 139 4.05 -6.10 -10.12
N ILE A 140 2.74 -6.35 -10.03
CA ILE A 140 2.03 -6.41 -8.74
C ILE A 140 2.46 -7.63 -7.93
N GLN A 141 2.54 -8.81 -8.54
CA GLN A 141 2.99 -10.02 -7.86
C GLN A 141 4.41 -9.84 -7.31
N LYS A 142 5.32 -9.25 -8.11
CA LYS A 142 6.69 -8.96 -7.71
C LYS A 142 6.76 -7.97 -6.54
N LEU A 143 6.00 -6.87 -6.58
CA LEU A 143 5.99 -5.93 -5.47
C LEU A 143 5.41 -6.59 -4.21
N HIS A 144 4.31 -7.33 -4.34
CA HIS A 144 3.65 -7.98 -3.21
C HIS A 144 4.62 -8.94 -2.48
N SER A 145 5.35 -9.78 -3.22
CA SER A 145 6.34 -10.68 -2.59
C SER A 145 7.45 -9.91 -1.86
N GLN A 146 7.95 -8.81 -2.44
CA GLN A 146 8.96 -7.96 -1.81
C GLN A 146 8.44 -7.32 -0.51
N LEU A 147 7.18 -6.88 -0.49
CA LEU A 147 6.57 -6.30 0.71
C LEU A 147 6.41 -7.33 1.82
N LEU A 148 6.07 -8.58 1.49
CA LEU A 148 5.97 -9.66 2.49
C LEU A 148 7.32 -10.09 3.06
N GLU A 149 8.39 -10.03 2.25
CA GLU A 149 9.76 -10.21 2.74
C GLU A 149 10.17 -9.08 3.68
N GLU A 150 9.87 -7.83 3.32
CA GLU A 150 10.11 -6.65 4.16
C GLU A 150 9.34 -6.73 5.49
N GLU A 151 8.04 -7.07 5.46
CA GLU A 151 7.21 -7.28 6.64
C GLU A 151 7.82 -8.34 7.56
N ARG A 152 8.19 -9.51 7.01
CA ARG A 152 8.78 -10.60 7.79
C ARG A 152 10.10 -10.19 8.43
N GLY A 153 10.94 -9.45 7.72
CA GLY A 153 12.19 -8.91 8.24
C GLY A 153 11.96 -7.99 9.44
N ARG A 154 11.00 -7.07 9.33
CA ARG A 154 10.64 -6.14 10.41
C ARG A 154 10.00 -6.84 11.62
N LEU A 155 9.12 -7.82 11.39
CA LEU A 155 8.52 -8.62 12.46
C LEU A 155 9.57 -9.44 13.22
N SER A 156 10.58 -9.98 12.53
CA SER A 156 11.65 -10.75 13.16
C SER A 156 12.57 -9.90 14.03
N ALA A 157 12.64 -8.59 13.76
CA ALA A 157 13.39 -7.62 14.56
C ALA A 157 12.57 -7.03 15.72
N ALA A 158 11.25 -7.23 15.73
CA ALA A 158 10.36 -6.73 16.77
C ALA A 158 10.31 -7.68 17.98
N PRO A 159 10.03 -7.17 19.20
CA PRO A 159 9.71 -8.02 20.34
C PRO A 159 8.55 -8.96 20.00
N ALA A 160 8.62 -10.21 20.45
CA ALA A 160 7.64 -11.24 20.11
C ALA A 160 6.24 -10.89 20.64
N ASP A 161 5.40 -10.32 19.77
CA ASP A 161 3.98 -10.16 20.02
C ASP A 161 3.25 -11.38 19.41
N ALA A 162 2.80 -12.30 20.25
CA ALA A 162 2.32 -13.63 19.85
C ALA A 162 0.87 -13.65 19.34
N SER A 163 0.29 -12.49 19.04
CA SER A 163 -1.10 -12.40 18.63
C SER A 163 -1.31 -12.90 17.20
N LYS A 164 -2.24 -13.83 17.02
CA LYS A 164 -2.64 -14.34 15.69
C LYS A 164 -3.14 -13.14 14.84
N PRO A 165 -2.65 -12.98 13.60
CA PRO A 165 -3.10 -11.88 12.76
C PRO A 165 -4.60 -11.97 12.45
N PRO A 166 -5.32 -10.84 12.32
CA PRO A 166 -6.70 -10.81 11.89
C PRO A 166 -6.91 -11.52 10.53
N PRO A 167 -8.06 -12.19 10.30
CA PRO A 167 -8.30 -12.91 9.05
C PRO A 167 -8.12 -12.07 7.77
N ALA A 168 -8.54 -10.80 7.78
CA ALA A 168 -8.38 -9.90 6.64
C ALA A 168 -6.90 -9.60 6.33
N VAL A 169 -6.04 -9.54 7.35
CA VAL A 169 -4.59 -9.40 7.19
C VAL A 169 -4.01 -10.68 6.59
N THR A 170 -4.40 -11.85 7.09
CA THR A 170 -4.00 -13.13 6.51
C THR A 170 -4.43 -13.24 5.05
N GLN A 171 -5.65 -12.82 4.71
CA GLN A 171 -6.15 -12.83 3.34
C GLN A 171 -5.34 -11.90 2.43
N TRP A 172 -5.03 -10.68 2.87
CA TRP A 172 -4.17 -9.77 2.11
C TRP A 172 -2.79 -10.38 1.85
N ARG A 173 -2.16 -10.99 2.85
CA ARG A 173 -0.86 -11.67 2.70
C ARG A 173 -0.87 -12.87 1.75
N GLN A 174 -2.04 -13.46 1.50
CA GLN A 174 -2.23 -14.57 0.58
C GLN A 174 -2.64 -14.11 -0.83
N SER A 175 -2.86 -12.82 -1.02
CA SER A 175 -3.16 -12.25 -2.33
C SER A 175 -1.93 -12.20 -3.22
N ASN A 176 -2.14 -12.01 -4.52
CA ASN A 176 -1.09 -11.76 -5.50
C ASN A 176 0.04 -12.80 -5.49
N GLY A 177 -0.29 -14.06 -5.18
CA GLY A 177 0.63 -15.19 -5.24
C GLY A 177 1.18 -15.43 -6.65
N GLU A 178 2.15 -16.32 -6.78
CA GLU A 178 2.88 -16.56 -8.03
C GLU A 178 1.99 -16.82 -9.25
N SER A 179 0.85 -17.49 -9.06
CA SER A 179 -0.12 -17.76 -10.13
C SER A 179 -0.73 -16.51 -10.73
N CYS A 180 -0.77 -15.39 -10.01
CA CYS A 180 -1.35 -14.13 -10.47
C CYS A 180 -0.55 -13.49 -11.60
N GLY A 181 0.75 -13.79 -11.73
CA GLY A 181 1.60 -13.30 -12.83
C GLY A 181 1.32 -13.91 -14.20
N ARG A 182 0.26 -14.72 -14.35
CA ARG A 182 -0.13 -15.39 -15.61
C ARG A 182 -1.40 -14.74 -16.21
N LEU A 183 -1.71 -15.11 -17.46
CA LEU A 183 -3.00 -14.79 -18.07
C LEU A 183 -4.11 -15.47 -17.27
N GLY A 184 -5.04 -14.70 -16.71
CA GLY A 184 -6.05 -15.18 -15.76
C GLY A 184 -6.01 -14.51 -14.37
N GLY A 185 -5.22 -13.44 -14.19
CA GLY A 185 -5.09 -12.66 -12.94
C GLY A 185 -6.34 -11.92 -12.44
N ASP A 186 -7.54 -12.43 -12.75
CA ASP A 186 -8.84 -11.96 -12.26
C ASP A 186 -9.52 -12.99 -11.35
N SER A 187 -8.70 -13.80 -10.67
CA SER A 187 -9.19 -14.72 -9.66
C SER A 187 -9.47 -13.99 -8.35
N GLY A 188 -10.09 -14.70 -7.39
CA GLY A 188 -10.43 -14.16 -6.08
C GLY A 188 -9.28 -13.48 -5.33
N THR A 189 -8.04 -13.91 -5.60
CA THR A 189 -6.81 -13.49 -4.91
C THR A 189 -5.87 -12.66 -5.77
N CYS A 190 -6.18 -12.42 -7.05
CA CYS A 190 -5.36 -11.62 -7.95
C CYS A 190 -6.02 -10.26 -8.19
N TYR A 191 -5.46 -9.20 -7.60
CA TYR A 191 -6.05 -7.87 -7.68
C TYR A 191 -5.02 -6.76 -7.58
#